data_AF-A0A2H3DIF0-F1
#
_entry.id   AF-A0A2H3DIF0-F1
#
_cell.length_a   1.000
_cell.length_b   1.000
_cell.length_c   1.000
_cell.angle_alpha   90.00
_cell.angle_beta   90.00
_cell.angle_gamma   90.00
#
_symmetry.space_group_name_H-M   'P 1'
#
loop_
_entity.id
_entity.type
_entity.pdbx_description
1 polymer ?
#
loop_
_entity_poly.entity_id
_entity_poly.type
_entity_poly.pdbx_seq_one_letter_code
_entity_poly.pdbx_strand_id
1 'polypeptide(L)'
;MADSHIDLCDRDALRAYYKELVKRREKAYMYPLNTEHSLPIKFRPHPPGIGESSRPLPPFAINGGSYNLDIAYAILPFRHEKQLSQIWVADVCSSAKPTQSLGKVILKIVQPSLLPLLNLDTEFDEYLRPWEVSMSEDEAYKELKSLQGSTVPYYYGMHTAIMPNEEDADILVMEYVEGKSLEDWLSERPEHTKPEDLGDKDA
;
A
#
# COMPACT_ATOMS: atom_id res chain seq x y z
N MET A 1 -13.13 -10.59 -4.92
CA MET A 1 -12.39 -11.03 -6.13
C MET A 1 -13.38 -11.26 -7.29
N ALA A 2 -13.71 -10.22 -8.05
CA ALA A 2 -14.68 -10.30 -9.16
C ALA A 2 -14.03 -10.28 -10.56
N ASP A 3 -12.75 -9.89 -10.66
CA ASP A 3 -12.13 -9.53 -11.94
C ASP A 3 -11.29 -10.66 -12.59
N SER A 4 -11.05 -11.76 -11.85
CA SER A 4 -10.29 -12.93 -12.34
C SER A 4 -11.00 -13.75 -13.42
N HIS A 5 -12.28 -13.44 -13.70
CA HIS A 5 -13.12 -14.22 -14.61
C HIS A 5 -13.50 -13.47 -15.91
N ILE A 6 -12.99 -12.25 -16.11
CA ILE A 6 -13.32 -11.46 -17.29
C ILE A 6 -12.45 -11.93 -18.45
N ASP A 7 -13.13 -12.41 -19.49
CA ASP A 7 -12.51 -12.72 -20.78
C ASP A 7 -12.18 -11.41 -21.50
N LEU A 8 -10.88 -11.07 -21.55
CA LEU A 8 -10.42 -9.85 -22.24
C LEU A 8 -10.47 -10.01 -23.76
N CYS A 9 -10.65 -11.22 -24.29
CA CYS A 9 -10.81 -11.48 -25.72
C CYS A 9 -12.26 -11.24 -26.18
N ASP A 10 -13.23 -11.22 -25.26
CA ASP A 10 -14.62 -10.87 -25.55
C ASP A 10 -14.84 -9.35 -25.43
N ARG A 11 -15.06 -8.69 -26.57
CA ARG A 11 -15.29 -7.23 -26.64
C ARG A 11 -16.50 -6.77 -25.85
N ASP A 12 -17.56 -7.58 -25.79
CA ASP A 12 -18.78 -7.19 -25.07
C ASP A 12 -18.58 -7.32 -23.56
N ALA A 13 -17.91 -8.40 -23.11
CA ALA A 13 -17.49 -8.54 -21.72
C ALA A 13 -16.55 -7.41 -21.29
N LEU A 14 -15.57 -7.07 -22.12
CA LEU A 14 -14.62 -5.98 -21.87
C LEU A 14 -15.33 -4.62 -21.74
N ARG A 15 -16.27 -4.33 -22.65
CA ARG A 15 -17.05 -3.10 -22.62
C ARG A 15 -17.96 -3.04 -21.40
N ALA A 16 -18.58 -4.15 -21.01
CA ALA A 16 -19.40 -4.23 -19.81
C ALA A 16 -18.57 -3.98 -18.55
N TYR A 17 -17.38 -4.58 -18.48
CA TYR A 17 -16.43 -4.36 -17.38
C TYR A 17 -15.97 -2.91 -17.30
N TYR A 18 -15.57 -2.32 -18.43
CA TYR A 18 -15.18 -0.91 -18.49
C TYR A 18 -16.27 0.02 -17.93
N LYS A 19 -17.53 -0.20 -18.34
CA LYS A 19 -18.67 0.59 -17.83
C LYS A 19 -18.84 0.46 -16.31
N GLU A 20 -18.66 -0.75 -15.78
CA GLU A 20 -18.73 -0.97 -14.34
C GLU A 20 -17.57 -0.26 -13.60
N LEU A 21 -16.34 -0.30 -14.12
CA LEU A 21 -15.22 0.42 -13.54
C LEU A 21 -15.44 1.95 -13.56
N VAL A 22 -15.96 2.50 -14.65
CA VAL A 22 -16.32 3.94 -14.73
C VAL A 22 -17.34 4.31 -13.65
N LYS A 23 -18.42 3.53 -13.52
CA LYS A 23 -19.44 3.74 -12.50
C LYS A 23 -18.87 3.66 -11.08
N ARG A 24 -18.00 2.68 -10.81
CA ARG A 24 -17.34 2.52 -9.49
C ARG A 24 -16.37 3.65 -9.20
N ARG A 25 -15.68 4.17 -10.21
CA ARG A 25 -14.78 5.33 -10.09
C ARG A 25 -15.55 6.58 -9.71
N GLU A 26 -16.67 6.85 -10.37
CA GLU A 26 -17.54 7.97 -10.01
C GLU A 26 -18.01 7.85 -8.54
N LYS A 27 -18.42 6.65 -8.12
CA LYS A 27 -18.74 6.40 -6.71
C LYS A 27 -17.53 6.60 -5.79
N ALA A 28 -16.34 6.17 -6.18
CA ALA A 28 -15.11 6.33 -5.39
C ALA A 28 -14.76 7.80 -5.16
N TYR A 29 -15.05 8.68 -6.13
CA TYR A 29 -14.88 10.13 -5.96
C TYR A 29 -15.97 10.76 -5.08
N MET A 30 -17.18 10.22 -5.09
CA MET A 30 -18.28 10.70 -4.22
C MET A 30 -18.14 10.20 -2.77
N TYR A 31 -17.63 8.98 -2.60
CA TYR A 31 -17.44 8.31 -1.32
C TYR A 31 -15.98 7.85 -1.20
N PRO A 32 -15.02 8.79 -1.07
CA PRO A 32 -13.61 8.43 -0.99
C PRO A 32 -13.29 7.79 0.35
N LEU A 33 -12.25 6.95 0.37
CA LEU A 33 -11.60 6.57 1.61
C LEU A 33 -11.08 7.83 2.31
N ASN A 34 -11.34 7.92 3.61
CA ASN A 34 -10.96 9.06 4.44
C ASN A 34 -10.64 8.61 5.87
N THR A 35 -10.27 9.56 6.73
CA THR A 35 -9.79 9.31 8.10
C THR A 35 -10.88 8.85 9.08
N GLU A 36 -12.15 8.85 8.69
CA GLU A 36 -13.26 8.35 9.52
C GLU A 36 -13.47 6.84 9.33
N HIS A 37 -12.74 6.22 8.41
CA HIS A 37 -12.86 4.80 8.11
C HIS A 37 -11.92 3.95 8.95
N SER A 38 -12.37 2.72 9.22
CA SER A 38 -11.61 1.69 9.91
C SER A 38 -11.75 0.37 9.16
N LEU A 39 -10.62 -0.31 8.93
CA LEU A 39 -10.58 -1.55 8.16
C LEU A 39 -10.27 -2.73 9.09
N PRO A 40 -11.19 -3.71 9.23
CA PRO A 40 -10.93 -4.89 10.04
C PRO A 40 -9.95 -5.81 9.32
N ILE A 41 -8.82 -6.12 9.95
CA ILE A 41 -7.75 -6.96 9.40
C ILE A 41 -7.36 -8.05 10.39
N LYS A 42 -7.02 -9.22 9.85
CA LYS A 42 -6.48 -10.34 10.63
C LYS A 42 -5.03 -10.57 10.27
N PHE A 43 -4.12 -10.13 11.14
CA PHE A 43 -2.70 -10.41 10.99
C PHE A 43 -2.37 -11.84 11.39
N ARG A 44 -1.44 -12.44 10.65
CA ARG A 44 -0.75 -13.65 11.08
C ARG A 44 0.45 -13.25 11.95
N PRO A 45 0.82 -14.08 12.94
CA PRO A 45 2.07 -13.88 13.67
C PRO A 45 3.24 -13.76 12.68
N HIS A 46 3.99 -12.66 12.77
CA HIS A 46 5.16 -12.42 11.94
C HIS A 46 6.41 -12.92 12.68
N PRO A 47 7.27 -13.74 12.04
CA PRO A 47 8.52 -14.17 12.65
C PRO A 47 9.44 -12.96 12.91
N PRO A 48 10.24 -12.97 13.98
CA PRO A 48 11.24 -11.93 14.20
C PRO A 48 12.23 -11.87 13.02
N GLY A 49 12.76 -10.67 12.75
CA GLY A 49 13.78 -10.45 11.74
C GLY A 49 15.05 -11.28 12.00
N ILE A 50 15.78 -11.57 10.93
CA ILE A 50 16.99 -12.39 10.97
C ILE A 50 18.19 -11.45 11.19
N GLY A 51 18.79 -11.50 12.37
CA GLY A 51 20.03 -10.79 12.69
C GLY A 51 19.85 -9.53 13.55
N GLU A 52 20.95 -9.11 14.19
CA GLU A 52 20.99 -8.02 15.19
C GLU A 52 20.61 -6.64 14.62
N SER A 53 20.70 -6.45 13.30
CA SER A 53 20.37 -5.19 12.62
C SER A 53 18.89 -5.04 12.28
N SER A 54 18.05 -6.04 12.58
CA SER A 54 16.62 -5.98 12.29
C SER A 54 15.90 -5.03 13.25
N ARG A 55 15.02 -4.18 12.72
CA ARG A 55 14.12 -3.35 13.51
C ARG A 55 13.21 -4.23 14.37
N PRO A 56 12.87 -3.80 15.60
CA PRO A 56 11.98 -4.56 16.47
C PRO A 56 10.57 -4.60 15.89
N LEU A 57 9.93 -5.76 15.94
CA LEU A 57 8.53 -5.89 15.55
C LEU A 57 7.61 -5.33 16.63
N PRO A 58 6.52 -4.63 16.25
CA PRO A 58 5.51 -4.21 17.21
C PRO A 58 4.73 -5.44 17.75
N PRO A 59 4.16 -5.36 18.98
CA PRO A 59 3.47 -6.49 19.60
C PRO A 59 2.32 -7.08 18.79
N PHE A 60 1.60 -6.25 18.01
CA PHE A 60 0.50 -6.73 17.16
C PHE A 60 1.00 -7.66 16.04
N ALA A 61 2.19 -7.40 15.51
CA ALA A 61 2.79 -8.21 14.45
C ALA A 61 3.35 -9.52 15.01
N ILE A 62 3.99 -9.49 16.18
CA ILE A 62 4.53 -10.69 16.84
C ILE A 62 3.41 -11.68 17.17
N ASN A 63 2.33 -11.18 17.80
CA ASN A 63 1.26 -12.02 18.28
C ASN A 63 0.28 -12.44 17.17
N GLY A 64 0.14 -11.61 16.13
CA GLY A 64 -0.97 -11.69 15.20
C GLY A 64 -2.32 -11.51 15.89
N GLY A 65 -3.41 -11.68 15.14
CA GLY A 65 -4.77 -11.54 15.65
C GLY A 65 -5.63 -10.61 14.81
N SER A 66 -6.81 -10.29 15.33
CA SER A 66 -7.77 -9.40 14.69
C SER A 66 -7.65 -7.98 15.25
N TYR A 67 -7.53 -7.01 14.34
CA TYR A 67 -7.33 -5.60 14.64
C TYR A 67 -8.16 -4.75 13.70
N ASN A 68 -8.35 -3.51 14.11
CA ASN A 68 -8.91 -2.46 13.27
C ASN A 68 -7.79 -1.53 12.83
N LEU A 69 -7.76 -1.19 11.54
CA LEU A 69 -6.82 -0.24 10.99
C LEU A 69 -7.56 1.08 10.78
N ASP A 70 -7.40 2.00 11.72
CA ASP A 70 -8.04 3.31 11.69
C ASP A 70 -7.23 4.23 10.76
N ILE A 71 -7.86 4.72 9.70
CA ILE A 71 -7.18 5.50 8.67
C ILE A 71 -6.73 6.84 9.27
N ALA A 72 -5.42 7.11 9.25
CA ALA A 72 -4.86 8.31 9.84
C ALA A 72 -4.69 9.44 8.81
N TYR A 73 -3.99 9.17 7.70
CA TYR A 73 -3.81 10.13 6.61
C TYR A 73 -3.31 9.46 5.33
N ALA A 74 -3.55 10.10 4.18
CA ALA A 74 -3.00 9.69 2.90
C ALA A 74 -1.57 10.25 2.74
N ILE A 75 -0.68 9.46 2.13
CA ILE A 75 0.63 9.97 1.71
C ILE A 75 0.45 10.70 0.39
N LEU A 76 0.74 12.01 0.41
CA LEU A 76 0.70 12.90 -0.74
C LEU A 76 2.14 13.28 -1.15
N PRO A 77 2.39 13.62 -2.41
CA PRO A 77 1.42 13.73 -3.50
C PRO A 77 1.26 12.45 -4.32
N PHE A 78 0.05 12.24 -4.87
CA PHE A 78 -0.24 11.23 -5.88
C PHE A 78 0.40 11.58 -7.25
N ARG A 79 1.71 11.82 -7.30
CA ARG A 79 2.41 12.46 -8.44
C ARG A 79 3.27 11.49 -9.23
N HIS A 80 2.71 10.36 -9.63
CA HIS A 80 3.25 9.63 -10.77
C HIS A 80 2.14 9.31 -11.75
N GLU A 81 2.39 9.57 -13.04
CA GLU A 81 1.46 9.28 -14.15
C GLU A 81 1.06 7.80 -14.25
N LYS A 82 1.74 6.92 -13.50
CA LYS A 82 1.52 5.47 -13.45
C LYS A 82 1.23 4.96 -12.03
N GLN A 83 0.62 5.77 -11.17
CA GLN A 83 0.28 5.31 -9.82
C GLN A 83 -0.86 4.28 -9.86
N LEU A 84 -0.53 3.03 -9.56
CA LEU A 84 -1.47 1.89 -9.56
C LEU A 84 -2.06 1.61 -8.17
N SER A 85 -1.86 2.50 -7.20
CA SER A 85 -2.32 2.26 -5.82
C SER A 85 -2.41 3.54 -5.02
N GLN A 86 -3.36 3.60 -4.10
CA GLN A 86 -3.41 4.61 -3.05
C GLN A 86 -2.49 4.21 -1.89
N ILE A 87 -1.83 5.18 -1.25
CA ILE A 87 -0.96 4.93 -0.10
C ILE A 87 -1.51 5.67 1.12
N TRP A 88 -1.79 4.92 2.19
CA TRP A 88 -2.36 5.44 3.43
C TRP A 88 -1.54 5.00 4.64
N VAL A 89 -1.49 5.84 5.65
CA VAL A 89 -1.05 5.48 7.00
C VAL A 89 -2.28 5.15 7.83
N ALA A 90 -2.21 4.08 8.60
CA ALA A 90 -3.25 3.69 9.53
C ALA A 90 -2.67 3.36 10.91
N ASP A 91 -3.44 3.67 11.94
CA ASP A 91 -3.19 3.25 13.32
C ASP A 91 -3.77 1.84 13.54
N VAL A 92 -3.01 0.97 14.20
CA VAL A 92 -3.44 -0.39 14.53
C VAL A 92 -4.10 -0.38 15.90
N CYS A 93 -5.42 -0.60 15.94
CA CYS A 93 -6.20 -0.58 17.16
C CYS A 93 -6.70 -1.99 17.52
N SER A 94 -6.65 -2.35 18.80
CA SER A 94 -7.24 -3.60 19.29
C SER A 94 -8.73 -3.44 19.51
N SER A 95 -9.53 -4.43 19.11
CA SER A 95 -10.98 -4.44 19.41
C SER A 95 -11.29 -4.41 20.91
N ALA A 96 -10.37 -4.89 21.76
CA ALA A 96 -10.53 -4.87 23.21
C ALA A 96 -10.24 -3.49 23.84
N LYS A 97 -9.44 -2.65 23.17
CA LYS A 97 -9.04 -1.31 23.60
C LYS A 97 -8.99 -0.37 22.38
N PRO A 98 -10.14 0.02 21.83
CA PRO A 98 -10.21 0.72 20.55
C PRO A 98 -9.58 2.12 20.58
N THR A 99 -9.39 2.71 21.76
CA THR A 99 -8.83 4.05 21.92
C THR A 99 -7.30 4.09 21.98
N GLN A 100 -6.62 2.94 21.99
CA GLN A 100 -5.17 2.86 22.11
C GLN A 100 -4.55 2.30 20.82
N SER A 101 -3.83 3.15 20.08
CA SER A 101 -2.99 2.71 18.96
C SER A 101 -1.85 1.82 19.48
N LEU A 102 -1.69 0.66 18.85
CA LEU A 102 -0.64 -0.32 19.11
C LEU A 102 0.57 -0.15 18.18
N GLY A 103 0.51 0.83 17.28
CA GLY A 103 1.52 1.12 16.27
C GLY A 103 0.88 1.58 14.97
N LYS A 104 1.72 1.88 13.98
CA LYS A 104 1.30 2.34 12.66
C LYS A 104 1.68 1.35 11.57
N VAL A 105 0.90 1.35 10.50
CA VAL A 105 1.17 0.58 9.29
C VAL A 105 0.95 1.44 8.05
N ILE A 106 1.60 1.04 6.95
CA ILE A 106 1.31 1.53 5.61
C ILE A 106 0.30 0.58 4.95
N LEU A 107 -0.71 1.16 4.32
CA LEU A 107 -1.67 0.49 3.46
C LEU A 107 -1.40 0.92 2.03
N LYS A 108 -0.96 -0.02 1.19
CA LYS A 108 -0.93 0.16 -0.26
C LYS A 108 -2.16 -0.51 -0.85
N ILE A 109 -3.10 0.30 -1.32
CA ILE A 109 -4.43 -0.12 -1.72
C ILE A 109 -4.53 -0.12 -3.25
N VAL A 110 -4.72 -1.30 -3.83
CA VAL A 110 -5.03 -1.50 -5.24
C VAL A 110 -6.55 -1.59 -5.38
N GLN A 111 -7.16 -0.47 -5.74
CA GLN A 111 -8.60 -0.37 -5.98
C GLN A 111 -8.88 -0.42 -7.48
N PRO A 112 -9.61 -1.43 -8.01
CA PRO A 112 -9.77 -1.65 -9.45
C PRO A 112 -10.25 -0.41 -10.21
N SER A 113 -11.30 0.26 -9.73
CA SER A 113 -11.85 1.42 -10.42
C SER A 113 -10.92 2.65 -10.45
N LEU A 114 -9.87 2.69 -9.62
CA LEU A 114 -8.91 3.80 -9.59
C LEU A 114 -7.62 3.53 -10.37
N LEU A 115 -7.45 2.33 -10.93
CA LEU A 115 -6.36 2.04 -11.88
C LEU A 115 -6.60 2.71 -13.23
N PRO A 116 -5.56 2.90 -14.07
CA PRO A 116 -5.76 3.32 -15.46
C PRO A 116 -6.83 2.45 -16.14
N LEU A 117 -7.83 3.10 -16.76
CA LEU A 117 -8.90 2.36 -17.44
C LEU A 117 -8.38 1.75 -18.72
N LEU A 118 -9.06 0.69 -19.14
CA LEU A 118 -8.85 0.10 -20.46
C LEU A 118 -9.06 1.15 -21.54
N ASN A 119 -8.13 1.20 -22.49
CA ASN A 119 -8.34 1.88 -23.74
C ASN A 119 -9.10 0.93 -24.67
N LEU A 120 -10.38 1.22 -24.94
CA LEU A 120 -11.23 0.38 -25.77
C LEU A 120 -10.92 0.49 -27.27
N ASP A 121 -10.12 1.49 -27.67
CA ASP A 121 -9.80 1.79 -29.06
C ASP A 121 -8.46 1.16 -29.52
N THR A 122 -7.63 0.68 -28.59
CA THR A 122 -6.37 0.00 -28.89
C THR A 122 -6.51 -1.51 -28.73
N GLU A 123 -6.24 -2.26 -29.80
CA GLU A 123 -6.29 -3.74 -29.78
C GLU A 123 -5.12 -4.37 -28.99
N PHE A 124 -4.16 -3.56 -28.52
CA PHE A 124 -2.87 -4.03 -27.99
C PHE A 124 -2.37 -3.30 -26.73
N ASP A 125 -3.18 -2.46 -26.06
CA ASP A 125 -2.73 -1.96 -24.75
C ASP A 125 -2.81 -3.09 -23.71
N GLU A 126 -1.68 -3.37 -23.08
CA GLU A 126 -1.58 -4.28 -21.93
C GLU A 126 -2.34 -3.67 -20.76
N TYR A 127 -3.63 -3.97 -20.67
CA TYR A 127 -4.41 -3.67 -19.49
C TYR A 127 -3.88 -4.49 -18.32
N LEU A 128 -3.23 -3.80 -17.37
CA LEU A 128 -2.80 -4.40 -16.12
C LEU A 128 -4.03 -4.70 -15.26
N ARG A 129 -4.32 -5.98 -15.04
CA ARG A 129 -5.43 -6.36 -14.18
C ARG A 129 -5.07 -6.02 -12.73
N PRO A 130 -6.05 -5.54 -11.92
CA PRO A 130 -5.78 -5.18 -10.52
C PRO A 130 -5.13 -6.32 -9.71
N TRP A 131 -5.57 -7.56 -9.93
CA TRP A 131 -5.02 -8.72 -9.24
C TRP A 131 -3.59 -9.05 -9.67
N GLU A 132 -3.19 -8.76 -10.92
CA GLU A 132 -1.81 -8.95 -11.36
C GLU A 132 -0.87 -7.97 -10.66
N VAL A 133 -1.33 -6.72 -10.48
CA VAL A 133 -0.61 -5.69 -9.73
C VAL A 133 -0.43 -6.09 -8.28
N SER A 134 -1.50 -6.49 -7.59
CA SER A 134 -1.42 -6.85 -6.17
C SER A 134 -0.66 -8.17 -5.93
N MET A 135 -0.89 -9.19 -6.76
CA MET A 135 -0.24 -10.50 -6.62
C MET A 135 1.26 -10.45 -6.90
N SER A 136 1.67 -9.77 -7.97
CA SER A 136 3.09 -9.64 -8.31
C SER A 136 3.89 -8.98 -7.19
N GLU A 137 3.30 -7.99 -6.51
CA GLU A 137 3.93 -7.32 -5.38
C GLU A 137 3.91 -8.17 -4.10
N ASP A 138 2.81 -8.87 -3.80
CA ASP A 138 2.74 -9.84 -2.68
C ASP A 138 3.79 -10.95 -2.83
N GLU A 139 3.97 -11.49 -4.04
CA GLU A 139 5.04 -12.46 -4.35
C GLU A 139 6.43 -11.85 -4.18
N ALA A 140 6.67 -10.64 -4.69
CA ALA A 140 7.96 -9.97 -4.55
C ALA A 140 8.34 -9.78 -3.07
N TYR A 141 7.42 -9.35 -2.21
CA TYR A 141 7.70 -9.20 -0.77
C TYR A 141 7.95 -10.53 -0.07
N LYS A 142 7.29 -11.61 -0.48
CA LYS A 142 7.56 -12.97 0.03
C LYS A 142 8.96 -13.44 -0.32
N GLU A 143 9.43 -13.18 -1.53
CA GLU A 143 10.81 -13.50 -1.94
C GLU A 143 11.85 -12.67 -1.16
N LEU A 144 11.51 -11.42 -0.82
CA LEU A 144 12.37 -10.53 -0.04
C LEU A 144 12.34 -10.79 1.48
N LYS A 145 11.71 -11.87 1.95
CA LYS A 145 11.50 -12.15 3.38
C LYS A 145 12.77 -12.08 4.23
N SER A 146 13.92 -12.51 3.72
CA SER A 146 15.18 -12.49 4.47
C SER A 146 15.75 -11.08 4.69
N LEU A 147 15.28 -10.08 3.93
CA LEU A 147 15.72 -8.68 3.99
C LEU A 147 14.74 -7.78 4.76
N GLN A 148 13.58 -8.31 5.14
CA GLN A 148 12.56 -7.57 5.84
C GLN A 148 13.00 -7.22 7.28
N GLY A 149 12.64 -6.02 7.72
CA GLY A 149 13.03 -5.47 9.01
C GLY A 149 14.40 -4.80 9.02
N SER A 150 15.22 -4.98 7.98
CA SER A 150 16.51 -4.31 7.83
C SER A 150 16.51 -3.43 6.59
N THR A 151 16.88 -3.98 5.43
CA THR A 151 16.92 -3.26 4.15
C THR A 151 15.53 -2.95 3.61
N VAL A 152 14.58 -3.88 3.78
CA VAL A 152 13.20 -3.74 3.32
C VAL A 152 12.28 -3.60 4.54
N PRO A 153 11.19 -2.82 4.47
CA PRO A 153 10.17 -2.80 5.52
C PRO A 153 9.58 -4.20 5.77
N TYR A 154 9.11 -4.49 6.98
CA TYR A 154 8.32 -5.70 7.20
C TYR A 154 7.03 -5.68 6.36
N TYR A 155 6.69 -6.84 5.80
CA TYR A 155 5.46 -7.04 5.05
C TYR A 155 4.51 -7.94 5.85
N TYR A 156 3.36 -7.39 6.22
CA TYR A 156 2.37 -8.08 7.06
C TYR A 156 1.35 -8.90 6.26
N GLY A 157 1.40 -8.82 4.93
CA GLY A 157 0.61 -9.62 4.01
C GLY A 157 -0.38 -8.82 3.17
N MET A 158 -0.99 -9.51 2.22
CA MET A 158 -2.08 -9.01 1.39
C MET A 158 -3.43 -9.39 2.00
N HIS A 159 -4.36 -8.42 1.99
CA HIS A 159 -5.71 -8.56 2.49
C HIS A 159 -6.70 -8.00 1.47
N THR A 160 -7.95 -8.43 1.53
CA THR A 160 -9.04 -7.81 0.77
C THR A 160 -9.95 -7.06 1.73
N ALA A 161 -10.38 -5.86 1.35
CA ALA A 161 -11.38 -5.09 2.10
C ALA A 161 -12.38 -4.42 1.16
N ILE A 162 -13.55 -4.12 1.70
CA ILE A 162 -14.60 -3.37 0.99
C ILE A 162 -14.33 -1.87 1.22
N MET A 163 -14.13 -1.14 0.14
CA MET A 163 -13.95 0.31 0.12
C MET A 163 -15.29 1.03 0.35
N PRO A 164 -15.30 2.33 0.70
CA PRO A 164 -16.55 3.04 1.01
C PRO A 164 -17.52 3.14 -0.16
N ASN A 165 -17.01 3.02 -1.39
CA ASN A 165 -17.80 2.92 -2.62
C ASN A 165 -18.34 1.51 -2.90
N GLU A 166 -18.30 0.61 -1.92
CA GLU A 166 -18.76 -0.79 -1.97
C GLU A 166 -17.93 -1.70 -2.90
N GLU A 167 -16.72 -1.26 -3.25
CA GLU A 167 -15.82 -2.00 -4.13
C GLU A 167 -14.80 -2.82 -3.32
N ASP A 168 -14.61 -4.09 -3.70
CA ASP A 168 -13.49 -4.89 -3.21
C ASP A 168 -12.16 -4.27 -3.66
N ALA A 169 -11.21 -4.08 -2.75
CA ALA A 169 -9.84 -3.70 -3.06
C ALA A 169 -8.84 -4.61 -2.35
N ASP A 170 -7.68 -4.79 -2.98
CA ASP A 170 -6.55 -5.48 -2.36
C ASP A 170 -5.70 -4.47 -1.61
N ILE A 171 -5.25 -4.86 -0.41
CA ILE A 171 -4.48 -4.05 0.51
C ILE A 171 -3.22 -4.81 0.89
N LEU A 172 -2.08 -4.26 0.50
CA LEU A 172 -0.78 -4.70 0.96
C LEU A 172 -0.46 -3.91 2.24
N VAL A 173 -0.32 -4.64 3.36
CA VAL A 173 -0.06 -4.01 4.66
C VAL A 173 1.41 -4.15 5.01
N MET A 174 2.05 -3.03 5.33
CA MET A 174 3.49 -2.94 5.51
C MET A 174 3.86 -2.17 6.78
N GLU A 175 5.10 -2.34 7.23
CA GLU A 175 5.71 -1.54 8.29
C GLU A 175 5.70 -0.06 7.93
N TYR A 176 5.21 0.76 8.87
CA TYR A 176 5.48 2.19 8.88
C TYR A 176 6.88 2.42 9.45
N VAL A 177 7.80 2.91 8.62
CA VAL A 177 9.15 3.29 9.07
C VAL A 177 9.14 4.75 9.47
N GLU A 178 9.35 5.01 10.76
CA GLU A 178 9.44 6.37 11.29
C GLU A 178 10.75 7.03 10.84
N GLY A 179 10.64 8.19 10.19
CA GLY A 179 11.79 8.92 9.69
C GLY A 179 11.43 9.87 8.56
N LYS A 180 12.46 10.48 7.96
CA LYS A 180 12.33 11.31 6.75
C LYS A 180 12.45 10.43 5.52
N SER A 181 11.71 10.78 4.47
CA SER A 181 11.97 10.19 3.16
C SER A 181 13.36 10.61 2.66
N LEU A 182 13.91 9.86 1.71
CA LEU A 182 15.18 10.24 1.07
C LEU A 182 15.06 11.59 0.36
N GLU A 183 13.90 11.89 -0.24
CA GLU A 183 13.64 13.17 -0.90
C GLU A 183 13.65 14.33 0.09
N ASP A 184 12.92 14.21 1.20
CA ASP A 184 12.91 15.22 2.26
C ASP A 184 14.33 15.46 2.79
N TRP A 185 15.04 14.37 3.10
CA TRP A 185 16.41 14.46 3.58
C TRP A 185 17.37 15.11 2.57
N LEU A 186 17.21 14.83 1.27
CA LEU A 186 17.99 15.48 0.22
C LEU A 186 17.64 16.97 0.08
N SER A 187 16.37 17.35 0.20
CA SER A 187 15.94 18.75 0.12
C SER A 187 16.45 19.62 1.27
N GLU A 188 16.70 19.00 2.42
CA GLU A 188 17.24 19.67 3.61
C GLU A 188 18.77 19.70 3.64
N ARG A 189 19.44 18.98 2.74
CA ARG A 189 20.90 19.02 2.68
C ARG A 189 21.36 20.42 2.27
N PRO A 190 22.22 21.07 3.05
CA PRO A 190 22.88 22.29 2.58
C PRO A 190 23.68 21.95 1.33
N GLU A 191 23.63 22.83 0.32
CA GLU A 191 24.52 22.71 -0.83
C GLU A 191 25.97 22.69 -0.32
N HIS A 192 26.71 21.63 -0.65
CA HIS A 192 28.14 21.56 -0.39
C HIS A 192 28.85 22.55 -1.33
N THR A 193 28.79 23.83 -0.99
CA THR A 193 29.38 24.91 -1.78
C THR A 193 30.86 25.09 -1.48
N LYS A 194 31.38 24.48 -0.40
CA LYS A 194 32.78 24.56 -0.02
C LYS A 194 33.37 23.18 0.31
N PRO A 195 34.65 22.96 0.01
CA PRO A 195 35.37 21.73 0.39
C PRO A 195 35.38 21.45 1.90
N GLU A 196 35.12 22.47 2.72
CA GLU A 196 35.05 22.45 4.19
C GLU A 196 33.80 21.72 4.69
N ASP A 197 32.77 21.62 3.86
CA ASP A 197 31.46 21.01 4.18
C ASP A 197 31.48 19.47 4.12
N LEU A 198 32.64 18.87 3.81
CA LEU A 198 32.83 17.41 3.61
C LEU A 198 33.43 16.71 4.84
N GLY A 199 33.62 17.41 5.96
CA GLY A 199 34.28 16.88 7.15
C GLY A 199 35.80 17.03 7.10
N ASP A 200 36.39 17.29 8.26
CA ASP A 200 37.77 17.75 8.44
C ASP A 200 38.84 16.99 7.65
N LYS A 201 39.79 17.77 7.11
CA LYS A 201 41.04 17.30 6.50
C LYS A 201 42.13 16.95 7.52
N ASP A 202 41.77 16.64 8.76
CA ASP A 202 42.75 16.32 9.80
C ASP A 202 42.54 14.88 10.31
N ALA A 203 43.14 13.94 9.57
CA ALA A 203 43.56 12.62 10.05
C ALA A 203 45.00 12.36 9.59
#